data_AF-A0A7Y6ZCJ4-F1
#
_entry.id   AF-A0A7Y6ZCJ4-F1
#
_cell.length_a   1.000
_cell.length_b   1.000
_cell.length_c   1.000
_cell.angle_alpha   90.00
_cell.angle_beta   90.00
_cell.angle_gamma   90.00
#
_symmetry.space_group_name_H-M   'P 1'
#
loop_
_entity.id
_entity.type
_entity.pdbx_description
1 polymer ?
#
loop_
_entity_poly.entity_id
_entity_poly.type
_entity_poly.pdbx_seq_one_letter_code
_entity_poly.pdbx_strand_id
1 'polypeptide(L)'
;MTETIDIRRKRLKIRAWRRGIKEMDLLIGGYADAHLASMDEAQLDEFEQLMDEHDQDLLSYATGLKPVPTHLKPMLDKLIADADHASWGVKG
;
A
#
# COMPACT_ATOMS: atom_id res chain seq x y z
N MET A 1 -5.92 -10.68 -23.51
CA MET A 1 -5.86 -11.79 -22.54
C MET A 1 -6.22 -11.21 -21.20
N THR A 2 -7.32 -11.65 -20.59
CA THR A 2 -7.78 -11.16 -19.28
C THR A 2 -6.78 -11.61 -18.22
N GLU A 3 -6.13 -10.67 -17.54
CA GLU A 3 -5.25 -10.99 -16.41
C GLU A 3 -6.09 -11.62 -15.29
N THR A 4 -5.74 -12.83 -14.84
CA THR A 4 -6.42 -13.47 -13.72
C THR A 4 -6.10 -12.74 -12.43
N ILE A 5 -7.04 -12.68 -11.48
CA ILE A 5 -6.85 -12.08 -10.13
C ILE A 5 -5.55 -12.55 -9.45
N ASP A 6 -5.19 -13.84 -9.56
CA ASP A 6 -3.93 -14.38 -9.03
C ASP A 6 -2.68 -13.71 -9.62
N ILE A 7 -2.68 -13.46 -10.94
CA ILE A 7 -1.57 -12.80 -11.63
C ILE A 7 -1.48 -11.35 -11.18
N ARG A 8 -2.62 -10.65 -11.08
CA ARG A 8 -2.68 -9.26 -10.59
C ARG A 8 -2.14 -9.16 -9.17
N ARG A 9 -2.55 -10.06 -8.26
CA ARG A 9 -2.04 -10.15 -6.88
C ARG A 9 -0.53 -10.38 -6.85
N LYS A 10 0.00 -11.32 -7.63
CA LYS A 10 1.46 -11.57 -7.67
C LYS A 10 2.23 -10.34 -8.16
N ARG A 11 1.74 -9.67 -9.20
CA ARG A 11 2.34 -8.43 -9.73
C ARG A 11 2.36 -7.32 -8.68
N LEU A 12 1.23 -7.09 -8.02
CA LEU A 12 1.09 -6.08 -6.97
C LEU A 12 1.97 -6.38 -5.76
N LYS A 13 2.07 -7.65 -5.34
CA LYS A 13 2.99 -8.07 -4.27
C LYS A 13 4.43 -7.73 -4.62
N ILE A 14 4.88 -8.05 -5.84
CA ILE A 14 6.24 -7.73 -6.27
C ILE A 14 6.48 -6.21 -6.29
N ARG A 15 5.49 -5.41 -6.70
CA ARG A 15 5.59 -3.94 -6.70
C ARG A 15 5.63 -3.37 -5.27
N ALA A 16 4.89 -3.97 -4.34
CA ALA A 16 4.90 -3.61 -2.93
C ALA A 16 6.26 -3.81 -2.25
N TRP A 17 6.98 -4.88 -2.63
CA TRP A 17 8.32 -5.24 -2.11
C TRP A 17 9.50 -4.71 -2.96
N ARG A 18 9.24 -3.81 -3.91
CA ARG A 18 10.27 -3.19 -4.76
C ARG A 18 10.19 -1.67 -4.71
N ARG A 19 9.98 -1.13 -3.51
CA ARG A 19 9.97 0.32 -3.29
C ARG A 19 11.38 0.87 -3.08
N GLY A 20 11.60 2.13 -3.45
CA GLY A 20 12.89 2.80 -3.30
C GLY A 20 13.23 3.19 -1.86
N ILE A 21 12.24 3.15 -0.95
CA ILE A 21 12.37 3.53 0.45
C ILE A 21 12.04 2.33 1.32
N LYS A 22 12.98 1.92 2.18
CA LYS A 22 12.85 0.73 3.04
C LYS A 22 11.63 0.77 3.96
N GLU A 23 11.30 1.94 4.51
CA GLU A 23 10.11 2.09 5.36
C GLU A 23 8.83 1.82 4.59
N MET A 24 8.73 2.30 3.34
CA MET A 24 7.57 2.07 2.49
C MET A 24 7.47 0.61 2.05
N ASP A 25 8.62 -0.03 1.84
CA ASP A 25 8.69 -1.47 1.54
C ASP A 25 8.14 -2.31 2.70
N LEU A 26 8.53 -2.01 3.94
CA LEU A 26 8.01 -2.72 5.11
C LEU A 26 6.52 -2.46 5.33
N LEU A 27 6.11 -1.22 5.18
CA LEU A 27 4.73 -0.78 5.37
C LEU A 27 3.78 -1.42 4.35
N ILE A 28 4.07 -1.20 3.06
CA ILE A 28 3.24 -1.65 1.95
C ILE A 28 3.42 -3.15 1.72
N GLY A 29 4.65 -3.65 1.82
CA GLY A 29 4.98 -5.06 1.66
C GLY A 29 4.38 -5.93 2.75
N GLY A 30 4.41 -5.49 4.01
CA GLY A 30 3.76 -6.18 5.12
C GLY A 30 2.24 -6.26 4.94
N TYR A 31 1.61 -5.13 4.61
CA TYR A 31 0.17 -5.08 4.31
C TYR A 31 -0.20 -5.98 3.12
N ALA A 32 0.62 -5.97 2.06
CA ALA A 32 0.42 -6.83 0.89
C ALA A 32 0.55 -8.33 1.24
N ASP A 33 1.46 -8.71 2.13
CA ASP A 33 1.60 -10.11 2.53
C ASP A 33 0.37 -10.61 3.31
N ALA A 34 -0.16 -9.77 4.20
CA ALA A 34 -1.31 -10.09 5.04
C ALA A 34 -2.65 -10.07 4.30
N HIS A 35 -2.89 -9.07 3.44
CA HIS A 35 -4.23 -8.78 2.93
C HIS A 35 -4.43 -9.11 1.45
N LEU A 36 -3.39 -9.03 0.62
CA LEU A 36 -3.52 -9.11 -0.84
C LEU A 36 -4.10 -10.45 -1.34
N ALA A 37 -3.89 -11.53 -0.58
CA ALA A 37 -4.43 -12.86 -0.89
C ALA A 37 -5.96 -12.93 -0.80
N SER A 38 -6.57 -12.09 0.03
CA SER A 38 -8.02 -12.06 0.30
C SER A 38 -8.74 -10.89 -0.38
N MET A 39 -8.00 -9.98 -1.03
CA MET A 39 -8.58 -8.81 -1.69
C MET A 39 -9.42 -9.18 -2.92
N ASP A 40 -10.63 -8.64 -2.99
CA ASP A 40 -11.49 -8.66 -4.18
C ASP A 40 -10.97 -7.71 -5.28
N GLU A 41 -11.50 -7.83 -6.51
CA GLU A 41 -11.17 -6.97 -7.65
C GLU A 41 -11.25 -5.47 -7.33
N ALA A 42 -12.27 -5.02 -6.59
CA ALA A 42 -12.40 -3.61 -6.22
C ALA A 42 -11.26 -3.15 -5.29
N GLN A 43 -10.88 -3.99 -4.33
CA GLN A 43 -9.80 -3.70 -3.39
C GLN A 43 -8.43 -3.75 -4.07
N LEU A 44 -8.25 -4.64 -5.05
CA LEU A 44 -7.05 -4.68 -5.89
C LEU A 44 -6.92 -3.41 -6.73
N ASP A 45 -8.04 -2.83 -7.18
CA ASP A 45 -8.02 -1.56 -7.89
C ASP A 45 -7.58 -0.40 -6.98
N GLU A 46 -8.15 -0.31 -5.77
CA GLU A 46 -7.70 0.65 -4.75
C GLU A 46 -6.21 0.50 -4.44
N PHE A 47 -5.73 -0.74 -4.30
CA PHE A 47 -4.31 -0.99 -4.03
C PHE A 47 -3.43 -0.62 -5.22
N GLU A 48 -3.88 -0.89 -6.45
CA GLU A 48 -3.13 -0.57 -7.66
C GLU A 48 -2.98 0.94 -7.85
N GLN A 49 -4.03 1.72 -7.55
CA GLN A 49 -3.97 3.19 -7.53
C GLN A 49 -2.95 3.70 -6.51
N LEU A 50 -2.96 3.15 -5.28
CA LEU A 50 -1.92 3.44 -4.30
C LEU A 50 -0.53 3.07 -4.83
N MET A 51 -0.43 1.99 -5.60
CA MET A 51 0.84 1.54 -6.15
C MET A 51 1.38 2.42 -7.28
N ASP A 52 0.54 3.25 -7.88
CA ASP A 52 0.97 4.20 -8.90
C ASP A 52 1.70 5.42 -8.33
N GLU A 53 1.46 5.72 -7.05
CA GLU A 53 2.11 6.85 -6.38
C GLU A 53 3.59 6.61 -6.10
N HIS A 54 4.34 7.72 -6.13
CA HIS A 54 5.76 7.75 -5.77
C HIS A 54 5.97 7.55 -4.27
N ASP A 55 7.05 6.84 -3.92
CA ASP A 55 7.39 6.52 -2.53
C ASP A 55 7.52 7.77 -1.64
N GLN A 56 8.06 8.86 -2.19
CA GLN A 56 8.21 10.13 -1.46
C GLN A 56 6.86 10.78 -1.13
N ASP A 57 5.89 10.72 -2.04
CA ASP A 57 4.55 11.27 -1.82
C ASP A 57 3.78 10.40 -0.83
N LEU A 58 3.81 9.07 -1.01
CA LEU A 58 3.22 8.14 -0.05
C LEU A 58 3.78 8.34 1.36
N LEU A 59 5.09 8.55 1.50
CA LEU A 59 5.72 8.81 2.80
C LEU A 59 5.25 10.15 3.37
N SER A 60 5.15 11.18 2.52
CA SER A 60 4.64 12.50 2.92
C SER A 60 3.18 12.46 3.37
N TYR A 61 2.35 11.64 2.72
CA TYR A 61 0.96 11.42 3.11
C TYR A 61 0.86 10.64 4.43
N ALA A 62 1.63 9.57 4.59
CA ALA A 62 1.64 8.74 5.78
C ALA A 62 2.14 9.49 7.03
N THR A 63 3.11 10.39 6.85
CA THR A 63 3.66 11.24 7.92
C THR A 63 2.86 12.53 8.15
N GLY A 64 1.81 12.78 7.36
CA GLY A 64 1.01 14.01 7.46
C GLY A 64 1.71 15.28 6.97
N LEU A 65 2.87 15.16 6.30
CA LEU A 65 3.57 16.29 5.68
C LEU A 65 2.83 16.85 4.46
N LYS A 66 2.00 16.04 3.80
CA LYS A 66 1.14 16.45 2.68
C LYS A 66 -0.30 15.98 2.88
N PRO A 67 -1.29 16.72 2.37
CA PRO A 67 -2.67 16.27 2.37
C PRO A 67 -2.84 15.04 1.46
N VAL A 68 -3.52 14.02 1.97
CA VAL A 68 -3.78 12.78 1.24
C VAL A 68 -4.87 13.03 0.18
N PRO A 69 -4.64 12.67 -1.09
CA PRO A 69 -5.68 12.73 -2.12
C PRO A 69 -6.89 11.87 -1.74
N THR A 70 -8.10 12.37 -2.02
CA THR A 70 -9.37 11.73 -1.60
C THR A 70 -9.50 10.27 -2.08
N HIS A 71 -8.99 9.95 -3.27
CA HIS A 71 -9.04 8.62 -3.86
C HIS A 71 -8.07 7.62 -3.18
N LEU A 72 -6.97 8.11 -2.60
CA LEU A 72 -5.98 7.28 -1.90
C LEU A 72 -6.26 7.15 -0.42
N LYS A 73 -6.94 8.15 0.16
CA LYS A 73 -7.24 8.19 1.59
C LYS A 73 -7.79 6.88 2.15
N PRO A 74 -8.83 6.23 1.58
CA PRO A 74 -9.38 5.01 2.19
C PRO A 74 -8.35 3.87 2.23
N MET A 75 -7.49 3.75 1.22
CA MET A 75 -6.50 2.69 1.17
C MET A 75 -5.30 2.97 2.07
N LEU A 76 -4.85 4.23 2.10
CA LEU A 76 -3.76 4.65 2.97
C LEU A 76 -4.15 4.54 4.46
N ASP A 77 -5.40 4.86 4.81
CA ASP A 77 -5.93 4.76 6.18
C ASP A 77 -5.92 3.30 6.67
N LYS A 78 -6.36 2.34 5.82
CA LYS A 78 -6.28 0.89 6.10
C LYS A 78 -4.84 0.45 6.36
N LEU A 79 -3.90 0.93 5.53
CA LEU A 79 -2.49 0.56 5.61
C LEU A 79 -1.80 1.17 6.85
N ILE A 80 -2.12 2.41 7.22
CA ILE A 80 -1.63 3.03 8.47
C ILE A 80 -2.22 2.31 9.70
N ALA A 81 -3.52 1.98 9.67
CA ALA A 81 -4.17 1.27 10.76
C ALA A 81 -3.59 -0.13 11.00
N ASP A 82 -3.21 -0.85 9.92
CA ASP A 82 -2.52 -2.14 10.00
C ASP A 82 -1.08 -1.98 10.53
N ALA A 83 -0.40 -0.90 10.13
CA ALA A 83 0.97 -0.60 10.54
C ALA A 83 1.12 -0.17 12.01
N ASP A 84 0.10 0.47 12.58
CA ASP A 84 0.03 0.77 14.02
C ASP A 84 0.11 -0.53 14.85
N HIS A 85 -0.51 -1.60 14.34
CA HIS A 85 -0.41 -2.93 14.92
C HIS A 85 0.97 -3.58 14.71
N ALA A 86 1.71 -3.13 13.69
CA ALA A 86 3.00 -3.64 13.26
C ALA A 86 4.16 -2.66 13.54
N SER A 87 4.19 -1.98 14.70
CA SER A 87 5.39 -1.30 15.24
C SER A 87 6.23 -0.51 14.20
N TRP A 88 5.58 0.22 13.29
CA TRP A 88 6.31 1.22 12.51
C TRP A 88 6.63 2.37 13.47
N GLY A 89 7.92 2.68 13.63
CA GLY A 89 8.43 3.69 14.57
C GLY A 89 8.02 5.15 14.29
N VAL A 90 6.83 5.38 13.72
CA VAL A 90 6.21 6.70 13.63
C VAL A 90 5.61 7.03 15.00
N LYS A 91 6.49 7.36 15.95
CA LYS A 91 6.06 8.11 17.14
C LYS A 91 5.69 9.51 16.66
N GLY A 92 4.40 9.85 16.80
CA GLY A 92 3.95 11.24 16.80
C GLY A 92 4.63 12.07 17.88
#